data_AF-A0A9D5QZ86-F1
#
_entry.id   AF-A0A9D5QZ86-F1
#
_cell.length_a   1.000
_cell.length_b   1.000
_cell.length_c   1.000
_cell.angle_alpha   90.00
_cell.angle_beta   90.00
_cell.angle_gamma   90.00
#
_symmetry.space_group_name_H-M   'P 1'
#
loop_
_entity.id
_entity.type
_entity.pdbx_description
1 polymer ?
#
loop_
_entity_poly.entity_id
_entity_poly.type
_entity_poly.pdbx_seq_one_letter_code
_entity_poly.pdbx_strand_id
1 'polypeptide(L)'
;MRQSVFIFLIALLLGACSNNDTSTPEWEYNIVSFEGSKLPTVYSPNDKEALIELSDSQPLHFPEASSIPNSLNLYGKEGWELVNVYTTVETVYPKPENDANTRTNTINFVFKRIKQRGK
;
A
#
# COMPACT_ATOMS: atom_id res chain seq x y z
N MET A 1 -38.55 -33.54 -41.41
CA MET A 1 -37.70 -32.32 -41.51
C MET A 1 -37.99 -31.28 -40.42
N ARG A 2 -39.24 -30.92 -40.11
CA ARG A 2 -39.56 -29.91 -39.07
C ARG A 2 -39.09 -30.27 -37.65
N GLN A 3 -39.25 -31.52 -37.21
CA GLN A 3 -38.79 -31.97 -35.88
C GLN A 3 -37.27 -31.92 -35.70
N SER A 4 -36.49 -32.19 -36.75
CA SER A 4 -35.02 -32.17 -36.71
C SER A 4 -34.46 -30.75 -36.52
N VAL A 5 -35.18 -29.72 -36.98
CA VAL A 5 -34.80 -28.32 -36.79
C VAL A 5 -35.01 -27.88 -35.34
N PHE A 6 -36.08 -28.34 -34.69
CA PHE A 6 -36.34 -28.01 -33.28
C PHE A 6 -35.30 -28.61 -32.33
N ILE A 7 -34.82 -29.83 -32.60
CA ILE A 7 -33.77 -30.47 -31.79
C ILE A 7 -32.45 -29.71 -31.90
N PHE A 8 -32.11 -29.21 -33.10
CA PHE A 8 -30.90 -28.42 -33.33
C PHE A 8 -30.95 -27.06 -32.61
N LEU A 9 -32.13 -26.41 -32.57
CA LEU A 9 -32.30 -25.13 -31.88
C LEU A 9 -32.18 -25.26 -30.35
N ILE A 10 -32.68 -26.36 -29.78
CA ILE A 10 -32.59 -26.65 -28.35
C ILE A 10 -31.14 -26.97 -27.94
N ALA A 11 -30.39 -27.69 -28.77
CA ALA A 11 -28.97 -27.98 -28.53
C ALA A 11 -28.09 -26.71 -28.56
N LEU A 12 -28.42 -25.74 -29.42
CA LEU A 12 -27.74 -24.44 -29.48
C LEU A 12 -28.02 -23.56 -28.26
N LEU A 13 -29.23 -23.62 -27.69
CA LEU A 13 -29.59 -22.87 -26.48
C LEU A 13 -28.94 -23.42 -25.21
N LEU A 14 -28.64 -24.73 -25.17
CA LEU A 14 -27.98 -25.37 -24.02
C LEU A 14 -26.44 -25.26 -24.05
N GLY A 15 -25.83 -24.95 -25.20
CA GLY A 15 -24.38 -24.74 -25.33
C GLY A 15 -23.90 -23.33 -24.96
N ALA A 16 -24.81 -22.37 -24.79
CA ALA A 16 -24.47 -20.96 -24.53
C ALA A 16 -24.24 -20.61 -23.05
N CYS A 17 -24.38 -21.57 -22.14
CA CYS A 17 -24.14 -21.39 -20.70
C CYS A 17 -22.98 -22.25 -20.21
N SER A 18 -21.81 -22.12 -20.85
CA SER A 18 -20.55 -22.71 -20.40
C SER A 18 -19.56 -21.62 -20.02
N ASN A 19 -19.97 -20.69 -19.16
CA ASN A 19 -19.06 -19.74 -18.53
C ASN A 19 -18.82 -20.19 -17.09
N ASN A 20 -18.09 -21.29 -16.93
CA ASN A 20 -17.60 -21.74 -15.65
C ASN A 20 -16.32 -20.97 -15.31
N ASP A 21 -16.40 -19.65 -15.14
CA ASP A 21 -15.44 -18.96 -14.29
C ASP A 21 -16.18 -18.57 -13.00
N THR A 22 -16.66 -19.60 -12.30
CA THR A 22 -17.19 -19.51 -10.93
C THR A 22 -16.07 -19.39 -9.90
N SER A 23 -14.84 -19.09 -10.33
CA SER A 23 -13.74 -18.86 -9.40
C SER A 23 -13.93 -17.50 -8.75
N THR A 24 -14.01 -17.47 -7.42
CA THR A 24 -13.92 -16.22 -6.67
C THR A 24 -12.62 -15.53 -7.07
N PRO A 25 -12.64 -14.22 -7.41
CA PRO A 25 -11.42 -13.51 -7.78
C PRO A 25 -10.42 -13.63 -6.63
N GLU A 26 -9.24 -14.19 -6.93
CA GLU A 26 -8.13 -14.23 -5.99
C GLU A 26 -7.55 -12.82 -5.88
N TRP A 27 -7.48 -12.29 -4.67
CA TRP A 27 -6.91 -10.96 -4.41
C TRP A 27 -5.44 -11.08 -4.06
N GLU A 28 -4.63 -10.16 -4.59
CA GLU A 28 -3.27 -9.94 -4.12
C GLU A 28 -3.15 -8.58 -3.44
N TYR A 29 -2.24 -8.52 -2.46
CA TYR A 29 -2.02 -7.35 -1.62
C TYR A 29 -0.56 -6.90 -1.72
N ASN A 30 -0.35 -5.60 -1.69
CA ASN A 30 0.96 -5.00 -1.63
C ASN A 30 0.99 -3.91 -0.55
N ILE A 31 2.08 -3.86 0.23
CA ILE A 31 2.28 -2.84 1.24
C ILE A 31 3.47 -1.99 0.81
N VAL A 32 3.21 -0.70 0.62
CA VAL A 32 4.25 0.28 0.33
C VAL A 32 4.53 1.07 1.59
N SER A 33 5.74 0.93 2.12
CA SER A 33 6.15 1.50 3.40
C SER A 33 7.11 2.66 3.22
N PHE A 34 6.89 3.72 4.00
CA PHE A 34 7.73 4.92 4.03
C PHE A 34 8.24 5.12 5.45
N GLU A 35 9.52 4.85 5.63
CA GLU A 35 10.20 5.12 6.89
C GLU A 35 10.53 6.61 6.99
N GLY A 36 10.32 7.15 8.19
CA GLY A 36 10.66 8.52 8.49
C GLY A 36 12.18 8.69 8.52
N SER A 37 12.66 9.82 8.01
CA SER A 37 14.07 10.18 8.01
C SER A 37 14.35 11.25 9.06
N LYS A 38 15.52 11.21 9.69
CA LYS A 38 15.98 12.35 10.48
C LYS A 38 16.28 13.51 9.51
N LEU A 39 15.85 14.73 9.85
CA LEU A 39 16.18 15.90 9.04
C LEU A 39 17.72 16.04 8.93
N PRO A 40 18.26 16.42 7.76
CA PRO A 40 19.68 16.70 7.62
C PRO A 40 20.05 17.83 8.60
N THR A 41 21.02 17.54 9.45
CA THR A 41 21.42 18.40 10.55
C THR A 41 22.20 19.59 10.00
N VAL A 42 21.80 20.82 10.34
CA VAL A 42 22.58 22.05 10.05
C VAL A 42 23.78 22.20 11.01
N TYR A 43 23.91 21.31 11.99
CA TYR A 43 24.80 21.49 13.13
C TYR A 43 26.18 20.85 12.97
N SER A 44 27.17 21.53 13.56
CA SER A 44 28.57 21.11 13.60
C SER A 44 28.75 19.86 14.48
N PRO A 45 29.54 18.86 14.07
CA PRO A 45 29.74 17.60 14.81
C PRO A 45 30.29 17.74 16.25
N ASN A 46 30.74 18.93 16.64
CA ASN A 46 31.39 19.18 17.93
C ASN A 46 30.46 19.75 18.99
N ASP A 47 29.19 19.97 18.68
CA ASP A 47 28.24 20.64 19.57
C ASP A 47 27.44 19.60 20.39
N LYS A 48 27.88 19.32 21.63
CA LYS A 48 27.33 18.24 22.47
C LYS A 48 25.88 18.48 22.89
N GLU A 49 25.47 19.74 23.01
CA GLU A 49 24.09 20.13 23.33
C GLU A 49 23.18 19.88 22.11
N ALA A 50 23.67 20.18 20.90
CA ALA A 50 23.00 19.82 19.66
C ALA A 50 22.92 18.29 19.50
N LEU A 51 23.93 17.50 19.89
CA LEU A 51 23.86 16.02 19.84
C LEU A 51 22.77 15.42 20.75
N ILE A 52 22.37 16.11 21.82
CA ILE A 52 21.25 15.72 22.68
C ILE A 52 19.92 16.21 22.09
N GLU A 53 19.89 17.34 21.39
CA GLU A 53 18.73 17.82 20.64
C GLU A 53 18.49 17.05 19.32
N LEU A 54 19.56 16.41 18.80
CA LEU A 54 19.60 15.42 17.71
C LEU A 54 19.13 14.02 18.15
N SER A 55 18.74 13.91 19.43
CA SER A 55 18.12 12.74 20.03
C SER A 55 16.96 12.23 19.18
N ASP A 56 16.67 10.94 19.36
CA ASP A 56 15.44 10.32 18.91
C ASP A 56 14.16 11.08 19.31
N SER A 57 14.24 12.08 20.18
CA SER A 57 13.15 13.00 20.57
C SER A 57 12.58 13.84 19.42
N GLN A 58 13.29 14.00 18.30
CA GLN A 58 12.78 14.77 17.16
C GLN A 58 11.73 14.00 16.35
N PRO A 59 10.70 14.69 15.82
CA PRO A 59 9.82 14.11 14.79
C PRO A 59 10.62 13.67 13.57
N LEU A 60 10.25 12.54 12.99
CA LEU A 60 10.81 12.12 11.71
C LEU A 60 10.16 12.89 10.56
N HIS A 61 10.96 13.18 9.55
CA HIS A 61 10.52 13.76 8.30
C HIS A 61 10.05 12.66 7.35
N PHE A 62 8.83 12.80 6.85
CA PHE A 62 8.27 11.94 5.82
C PHE A 62 8.19 12.71 4.50
N PRO A 63 8.58 12.09 3.38
CA PRO A 63 8.49 12.72 2.08
C PRO A 63 7.03 13.03 1.72
N GLU A 64 6.81 14.14 1.03
CA GLU A 64 5.53 14.45 0.39
C GLU A 64 5.16 13.34 -0.60
N ALA A 65 3.86 13.05 -0.74
CA ALA A 65 3.38 11.94 -1.57
C ALA A 65 3.83 12.03 -3.04
N SER A 66 4.11 13.24 -3.53
CA SER A 66 4.63 13.51 -4.88
C SER A 66 6.11 13.19 -5.06
N SER A 67 6.89 13.14 -3.97
CA SER A 67 8.34 12.90 -3.97
C SER A 67 8.72 11.42 -3.79
N ILE A 68 7.72 10.58 -3.56
CA ILE A 68 7.87 9.13 -3.42
C ILE A 68 8.21 8.50 -4.78
N PRO A 69 9.32 7.73 -4.89
CA PRO A 69 9.62 6.94 -6.08
C PRO A 69 8.45 6.00 -6.37
N ASN A 70 7.95 6.02 -7.61
CA ASN A 70 6.68 5.39 -7.98
C ASN A 70 5.50 5.91 -7.13
N SER A 71 5.25 7.23 -7.22
CA SER A 71 4.15 7.92 -6.52
C SER A 71 2.88 7.07 -6.44
N LEU A 72 2.11 7.18 -5.37
CA LEU A 72 0.91 6.38 -5.11
C LEU A 72 -0.08 6.37 -6.31
N ASN A 73 -0.04 7.40 -7.15
CA ASN A 73 -0.80 7.51 -8.40
C ASN A 73 -0.43 6.45 -9.46
N LEU A 74 0.81 5.94 -9.49
CA LEU A 74 1.22 4.87 -10.41
C LEU A 74 0.55 3.55 -10.06
N TYR A 75 0.40 3.24 -8.78
CA TYR A 75 -0.33 2.04 -8.33
C TYR A 75 -1.77 2.04 -8.85
N GLY A 76 -2.46 3.18 -8.78
CA GLY A 76 -3.79 3.33 -9.37
C GLY A 76 -3.82 3.07 -10.88
N LYS A 77 -2.80 3.55 -11.64
CA LYS A 77 -2.68 3.28 -13.08
C LYS A 77 -2.44 1.80 -13.40
N GLU A 78 -1.78 1.07 -12.51
CA GLU A 78 -1.51 -0.37 -12.63
C GLU A 78 -2.66 -1.26 -12.14
N GLY A 79 -3.81 -0.66 -11.80
CA GLY A 79 -5.01 -1.38 -11.36
C GLY A 79 -5.01 -1.75 -9.88
N TRP A 80 -4.12 -1.16 -9.07
CA TRP A 80 -4.17 -1.29 -7.61
C TRP A 80 -5.16 -0.31 -6.99
N GLU A 81 -5.92 -0.80 -6.01
CA GLU A 81 -6.83 -0.02 -5.18
C GLU A 81 -6.22 0.18 -3.79
N LEU A 82 -6.11 1.43 -3.33
CA LEU A 82 -5.73 1.72 -1.95
C LEU A 82 -6.89 1.38 -1.01
N VAL A 83 -6.65 0.50 -0.04
CA VAL A 83 -7.70 0.01 0.88
C VAL A 83 -7.45 0.30 2.34
N ASN A 84 -6.20 0.57 2.72
CA ASN A 84 -5.90 0.96 4.09
C ASN A 84 -4.63 1.81 4.15
N VAL A 85 -4.54 2.65 5.18
CA VAL A 85 -3.35 3.40 5.56
C VAL A 85 -3.18 3.28 7.07
N TYR A 86 -2.01 2.83 7.51
CA TYR A 86 -1.71 2.73 8.94
C TYR A 86 -0.27 3.15 9.23
N THR A 87 -0.03 3.60 10.46
CA THR A 87 1.30 3.98 10.92
C THR A 87 1.84 2.97 11.91
N THR A 88 3.17 2.81 11.94
CA THR A 88 3.86 2.20 13.07
C THR A 88 4.43 3.30 13.94
N VAL A 89 4.47 3.04 15.24
CA VAL A 89 5.06 3.94 16.23
C VAL A 89 6.24 3.25 16.90
N GLU A 90 7.26 4.01 17.25
CA GLU A 90 8.39 3.54 18.04
C GLU A 90 8.48 4.33 19.35
N THR A 91 9.10 3.72 20.35
CA THR A 91 9.40 4.41 21.61
C THR A 91 10.75 5.11 21.50
N VAL A 92 10.81 6.32 22.04
CA VAL A 92 11.89 7.28 21.86
C VAL A 92 12.42 7.73 23.22
N TYR A 93 13.74 7.93 23.32
CA TYR A 93 14.37 8.49 24.51
C TYR A 93 15.48 9.50 24.15
N PRO A 94 15.66 10.59 24.94
CA PRO A 94 14.79 11.09 26.02
C PRO A 94 13.36 11.47 25.59
N LYS A 95 12.46 11.47 26.58
CA LYS A 95 11.06 11.90 26.42
C LYS A 95 11.03 13.42 26.16
N PRO A 96 10.34 13.91 25.10
CA PRO A 96 10.06 15.33 24.95
C PRO A 96 9.27 15.86 26.15
N GLU A 97 9.49 17.10 26.59
CA GLU A 97 8.97 17.62 27.87
C GLU A 97 7.43 17.58 28.01
N ASN A 98 6.67 17.44 26.92
CA ASN A 98 5.20 17.50 26.93
C ASN A 98 4.43 16.36 26.25
N ASP A 99 5.09 15.30 25.75
CA ASP A 99 4.42 14.27 24.94
C ASP A 99 4.64 12.83 25.41
N ALA A 100 3.82 11.90 24.89
CA ALA A 100 4.12 10.47 24.96
C ALA A 100 5.51 10.22 24.35
N ASN A 101 6.30 9.31 24.92
CA ASN A 101 7.64 8.97 24.47
C ASN A 101 7.62 8.11 23.19
N THR A 102 6.69 8.41 22.26
CA THR A 102 6.49 7.65 21.04
C THR A 102 6.40 8.58 19.84
N ARG A 103 6.99 8.19 18.72
CA ARG A 103 6.84 8.89 17.44
C ARG A 103 6.44 7.93 16.33
N THR A 104 5.84 8.46 15.26
CA THR A 104 5.60 7.68 14.04
C THR A 104 6.94 7.31 13.40
N ASN A 105 7.13 6.02 13.16
CA ASN A 105 8.32 5.49 12.50
C ASN A 105 8.09 5.27 11.00
N THR A 106 6.94 4.67 10.65
CA THR A 106 6.65 4.27 9.27
C THR A 106 5.20 4.57 8.92
N ILE A 107 4.95 5.02 7.70
CA ILE A 107 3.62 5.09 7.09
C ILE A 107 3.49 3.93 6.10
N ASN A 108 2.43 3.12 6.23
CA ASN A 108 2.18 1.95 5.40
C ASN A 108 0.90 2.14 4.58
N PHE A 109 1.02 2.02 3.27
CA PHE A 109 -0.10 2.05 2.33
C PHE A 109 -0.41 0.64 1.85
N VAL A 110 -1.63 0.18 2.10
CA VAL A 110 -2.07 -1.17 1.71
C VAL A 110 -2.89 -1.08 0.44
N PHE A 111 -2.40 -1.74 -0.58
CA PHE A 111 -3.06 -1.87 -1.87
C PHE A 111 -3.59 -3.29 -2.07
N LYS A 112 -4.71 -3.42 -2.79
CA LYS A 112 -5.20 -4.70 -3.30
C LYS A 112 -5.45 -4.62 -4.80
N ARG A 113 -5.40 -5.76 -5.48
CA ARG A 113 -5.98 -5.93 -6.83
C ARG A 113 -6.35 -7.38 -7.10
N ILE A 114 -7.10 -7.62 -8.16
CA ILE A 114 -7.36 -8.99 -8.65
C ILE A 114 -6.04 -9.53 -9.20
N LYS A 115 -5.62 -10.69 -8.67
CA LYS A 115 -4.42 -11.38 -9.09
C LYS A 115 -4.52 -11.72 -10.58
N GLN A 116 -3.54 -11.23 -11.34
CA GLN A 116 -3.46 -11.53 -12.76
C GLN A 116 -3.00 -12.98 -12.90
N ARG A 117 -3.84 -13.86 -13.49
CA ARG A 117 -3.37 -15.19 -13.89
C ARG A 117 -2.28 -14.96 -14.95
N GLY A 118 -1.08 -15.48 -14.71
CA GLY A 118 0.05 -15.33 -15.63
C GLY A 118 -0.35 -15.72 -17.06
N LYS A 119 0.10 -14.92 -18.02
CA LYS A 119 0.02 -15.27 -19.45
C LYS A 119 0.82 -16.54 -19.74
#